data_AF-A0A957ZVG8-F1
#
_entry.id   AF-A0A957ZVG8-F1
#
_cell.length_a   1.000
_cell.length_b   1.000
_cell.length_c   1.000
_cell.angle_alpha   90.00
_cell.angle_beta   90.00
_cell.angle_gamma   90.00
#
_symmetry.space_group_name_H-M   'P 1'
#
loop_
_entity.id
_entity.type
_entity.pdbx_description
1 polymer ?
#
loop_
_entity_poly.entity_id
_entity_poly.type
_entity_poly.pdbx_seq_one_letter_code
_entity_poly.pdbx_strand_id
1 'polypeptide(L)' 'MAPTGTGRDTARKRGEMDRIASFDDWMRRQRKALDLTQAQLAARVGCAVVTIKKIEQATRRPSQQMAELLADALAIPA' A
#
# COMPACT_ATOMS: atom_id res chain seq x y z
N MET A 1 -11.78 8.86 -34.41
CA MET A 1 -11.34 7.54 -33.91
C MET A 1 -9.92 7.71 -33.35
N ALA A 2 -9.76 7.63 -32.04
CA ALA A 2 -8.49 7.56 -31.30
C ALA A 2 -8.58 6.31 -30.39
N PRO A 3 -7.51 5.67 -29.86
CA PRO A 3 -6.27 6.29 -29.36
C PRO A 3 -4.95 5.60 -29.80
N THR A 4 -3.84 6.34 -30.02
CA THR A 4 -2.80 6.77 -29.04
C THR A 4 -1.89 5.62 -28.55
N GLY A 5 -0.80 5.36 -29.29
CA GLY A 5 0.30 4.51 -28.86
C GLY A 5 1.49 5.35 -28.38
N THR A 6 1.40 5.92 -27.17
CA THR A 6 2.55 6.55 -26.51
C THR A 6 3.29 5.48 -25.72
N GLY A 7 4.38 4.96 -26.30
CA GLY A 7 5.35 4.11 -25.63
C GLY A 7 5.87 4.83 -24.40
N ARG A 8 5.43 4.39 -23.22
CA ARG A 8 5.83 4.99 -21.95
C ARG A 8 7.28 4.63 -21.66
N ASP A 9 8.08 5.66 -21.49
CA ASP A 9 9.43 5.75 -20.94
C ASP A 9 9.68 4.85 -19.71
N THR A 10 9.90 3.55 -19.89
CA THR A 10 10.12 2.60 -18.78
C THR A 10 11.54 2.55 -18.25
N ALA A 11 12.49 3.35 -18.78
CA ALA A 11 13.89 3.26 -18.37
C ALA A 11 14.36 4.40 -17.44
N ARG A 12 13.83 5.63 -17.57
CA ARG A 12 14.40 6.82 -16.90
C ARG A 12 13.86 7.10 -15.49
N LYS A 13 12.73 6.46 -15.10
CA LYS A 13 12.01 6.74 -13.83
C LYS A 13 12.35 5.82 -12.64
N ARG A 14 13.37 4.96 -12.77
CA ARG A 14 13.70 3.97 -11.72
C ARG A 14 14.53 4.54 -10.57
N GLY A 15 15.30 5.61 -10.81
CA GLY A 15 16.17 6.25 -9.80
C GLY A 15 15.52 7.40 -9.01
N GLU A 16 14.34 7.89 -9.43
CA GLU A 16 13.64 8.98 -8.75
C GLU A 16 12.50 8.49 -7.83
N MET A 17 11.98 7.28 -8.09
CA MET A 17 11.02 6.60 -7.20
C MET A 17 11.63 6.10 -5.90
N ASP A 18 12.95 6.20 -5.72
CA ASP A 18 13.62 5.86 -4.45
C ASP A 18 13.30 6.87 -3.33
N ARG A 19 12.78 8.06 -3.67
CA ARG A 19 12.32 9.06 -2.69
C ARG A 19 10.82 9.05 -2.40
N ILE A 20 10.01 8.38 -3.24
CA ILE A 20 8.57 8.23 -3.03
C ILE A 20 8.24 6.75 -3.23
N ALA A 21 8.48 5.95 -2.20
CA ALA A 21 7.94 4.60 -2.19
C ALA A 21 6.41 4.65 -2.26
N SER A 22 5.82 3.80 -3.09
CA SER A 22 4.36 3.68 -3.21
C SER A 22 3.72 3.37 -1.84
N PHE A 23 2.48 3.80 -1.64
CA PHE A 23 1.76 3.60 -0.36
C PHE A 23 1.73 2.13 0.07
N ASP A 24 1.55 1.20 -0.86
CA ASP A 24 1.55 -0.24 -0.64
C ASP A 24 2.90 -0.77 -0.11
N ASP A 25 4.01 -0.28 -0.66
CA ASP A 25 5.35 -0.61 -0.17
C ASP A 25 5.64 0.04 1.19
N TRP A 26 5.22 1.29 1.37
CA TRP A 26 5.33 1.99 2.65
C TRP A 26 4.57 1.25 3.75
N MET A 27 3.32 0.85 3.50
CA MET A 27 2.48 0.12 4.44
C MET A 27 3.12 -1.22 4.85
N ARG A 28 3.68 -1.95 3.88
CA ARG A 28 4.40 -3.20 4.14
C ARG A 28 5.62 -2.99 5.04
N ARG A 29 6.39 -1.92 4.81
CA ARG A 29 7.56 -1.59 5.64
C ARG A 29 7.15 -1.16 7.05
N GLN A 30 6.13 -0.31 7.17
CA GLN A 30 5.62 0.14 8.47
C GLN A 30 5.12 -1.04 9.31
N ARG A 31 4.33 -1.95 8.71
CA ARG A 31 3.89 -3.17 9.37
C ARG A 31 5.06 -4.01 9.91
N LYS A 32 6.11 -4.18 9.11
CA LYS A 32 7.33 -4.91 9.52
C LYS A 32 8.10 -4.17 10.62
N ALA A 33 8.18 -2.85 10.57
CA ALA A 33 8.81 -2.05 11.62
C ALA A 33 8.10 -2.18 12.97
N LEU A 34 6.79 -2.44 12.95
CA LEU A 34 5.97 -2.76 14.13
C LEU A 34 5.98 -4.25 14.51
N ASP A 35 6.80 -5.08 13.86
CA ASP A 35 6.88 -6.54 14.02
C ASP A 35 5.53 -7.26 13.87
N LEU A 36 4.68 -6.76 12.96
CA LEU A 36 3.38 -7.35 12.67
C LEU A 36 3.45 -8.26 11.45
N THR A 37 2.84 -9.43 11.54
CA THR A 37 2.45 -10.24 10.39
C THR A 37 1.24 -9.64 9.67
N GLN A 38 0.99 -10.03 8.42
CA GLN A 38 -0.24 -9.64 7.71
C GLN A 38 -1.50 -10.11 8.47
N ALA A 39 -1.43 -11.26 9.15
CA ALA A 39 -2.53 -11.79 9.94
C ALA A 39 -2.81 -10.94 11.19
N GLN A 40 -1.77 -10.51 11.91
CA GLN A 40 -1.93 -9.64 13.07
C GLN A 40 -2.48 -8.26 12.68
N LEU A 41 -2.00 -7.66 11.58
CA LEU A 41 -2.57 -6.40 11.10
C LEU A 41 -4.03 -6.56 10.67
N ALA A 42 -4.35 -7.64 9.95
CA ALA A 42 -5.71 -7.93 9.53
C ALA A 42 -6.67 -8.09 10.73
N ALA A 43 -6.22 -8.77 11.80
CA ALA A 43 -6.96 -8.92 13.03
C ALA A 43 -7.22 -7.56 13.73
N ARG A 44 -6.20 -6.68 13.81
CA ARG A 44 -6.36 -5.33 14.40
C ARG A 44 -7.37 -4.47 13.65
N VAL A 45 -7.38 -4.58 12.33
CA VAL A 45 -8.27 -3.80 11.45
C VAL A 45 -9.66 -4.45 11.32
N GLY A 46 -9.82 -5.71 11.73
CA GLY A 46 -11.08 -6.45 11.60
C GLY A 46 -11.37 -6.90 10.15
N CYS A 47 -10.35 -7.29 9.38
CA CYS A 47 -10.51 -7.72 8.00
C CYS A 47 -9.81 -9.05 7.70
N ALA A 48 -10.11 -9.64 6.53
CA ALA A 48 -9.43 -10.86 6.08
C ALA A 48 -7.97 -10.60 5.67
N VAL A 49 -7.06 -11.53 5.95
CA VAL A 49 -5.62 -11.42 5.61
C VAL A 49 -5.38 -11.13 4.11
N VAL A 50 -6.21 -11.72 3.24
CA VAL A 50 -6.16 -11.46 1.79
C VAL A 50 -6.40 -9.99 1.42
N THR A 51 -7.15 -9.25 2.24
CA THR A 51 -7.35 -7.81 2.06
C THR A 51 -6.05 -7.05 2.26
N ILE A 52 -5.35 -7.29 3.37
CA ILE A 52 -4.05 -6.69 3.65
C ILE A 52 -3.05 -7.04 2.54
N LYS A 53 -3.00 -8.31 2.12
CA LYS A 53 -2.14 -8.75 1.01
C LYS A 53 -2.41 -7.99 -0.29
N LYS A 54 -3.68 -7.80 -0.67
CA LYS A 54 -4.06 -7.07 -1.89
C LYS A 54 -3.71 -5.58 -1.82
N ILE A 55 -3.85 -4.97 -0.64
CA ILE A 55 -3.46 -3.57 -0.41
C ILE A 55 -1.95 -3.41 -0.54
N GLU A 56 -1.15 -4.27 0.12
CA GLU A 56 0.32 -4.29 0.00
C GLU A 56 0.84 -4.66 -1.40
N GLN A 57 -0.03 -5.11 -2.30
CA GLN A 57 0.28 -5.44 -3.70
C GLN A 57 -0.27 -4.39 -4.68
N ALA A 58 -0.83 -3.28 -4.19
CA ALA A 58 -1.51 -2.26 -4.98
C ALA A 58 -2.69 -2.77 -5.85
N THR A 59 -3.21 -3.99 -5.59
CA THR A 59 -4.34 -4.59 -6.33
C THR A 59 -5.69 -4.26 -5.71
N ARG A 60 -5.70 -3.59 -4.54
CA ARG A 60 -6.88 -3.05 -3.89
C ARG A 60 -6.54 -1.73 -3.21
N ARG A 61 -7.38 -0.71 -3.41
CA ARG A 61 -7.35 0.49 -2.57
C ARG A 61 -8.31 0.34 -1.38
N PRO A 62 -7.91 0.70 -0.16
CA PRO A 62 -8.83 0.73 0.98
C PRO A 62 -9.89 1.83 0.78
N SER A 63 -11.08 1.63 1.36
CA SER A 63 -12.05 2.72 1.53
C SER A 63 -11.53 3.73 2.56
N GLN A 64 -12.19 4.88 2.68
CA GLN A 64 -11.82 5.89 3.68
C GLN A 64 -11.83 5.31 5.11
N GLN A 65 -12.93 4.67 5.52
CA GLN A 65 -13.02 4.03 6.84
C GLN A 65 -11.91 2.98 7.06
N MET A 66 -11.60 2.17 6.05
CA MET A 66 -10.52 1.19 6.15
C MET A 66 -9.15 1.88 6.26
N ALA A 67 -8.96 3.02 5.60
CA ALA A 67 -7.73 3.79 5.68
C ALA A 67 -7.53 4.40 7.08
N GLU A 68 -8.60 4.88 7.72
CA GLU A 68 -8.58 5.37 9.10
C GLU A 68 -8.19 4.25 10.08
N LEU A 69 -8.85 3.08 10.00
CA LEU A 69 -8.50 1.92 10.82
C LEU A 69 -7.05 1.44 10.58
N LEU A 70 -6.57 1.54 9.34
CA LEU A 70 -5.18 1.22 9.01
C LEU A 70 -4.21 2.25 9.60
N ALA A 71 -4.56 3.54 9.59
CA ALA A 71 -3.73 4.58 10.18
C ALA A 71 -3.54 4.35 11.68
N ASP A 72 -4.62 4.06 12.39
CA ASP A 72 -4.58 3.70 13.82
C ASP A 72 -3.71 2.45 14.06
N ALA A 73 -3.96 1.38 13.30
CA ALA A 73 -3.24 0.11 13.48
C ALA A 73 -1.74 0.19 13.10
N LEU A 74 -1.37 1.14 12.25
CA LEU A 74 0.01 1.41 11.80
C LEU A 74 0.68 2.56 12.58
N ALA A 75 0.02 3.08 13.62
CA ALA A 75 0.49 4.17 14.46
C ALA A 75 0.88 5.43 13.66
N ILE A 76 0.07 5.79 12.67
CA ILE A 76 0.20 7.06 11.95
C ILE A 76 -0.46 8.15 12.81
N PRO A 77 0.24 9.26 13.11
CA PRO A 77 -0.38 10.40 13.77
C PRO A 77 -1.55 10.96 12.95
N ALA A 78 -2.58 11.46 13.64
CA ALA A 78 -3.71 12.17 13.03
C ALA A 78 -3.31 13.56 12.50
#